data_AF-A0A6G2D5Z1-F1
#
_entry.id   AF-A0A6G2D5Z1-F1
#
_cell.length_a   1.000
_cell.length_b   1.000
_cell.length_c   1.000
_cell.angle_alpha   90.00
_cell.angle_beta   90.00
_cell.angle_gamma   90.00
#
_symmetry.space_group_name_H-M   'P 1'
#
loop_
_entity.id
_entity.type
_entity.pdbx_description
1 polymer ?
#
loop_
_entity_poly.entity_id
_entity_poly.type
_entity_poly.pdbx_seq_one_letter_code
_entity_poly.pdbx_strand_id
1 'polypeptide(L)'
;MIITLLAFSKAFTLFKRRYLSSWAKKVNDFSAPRYNNQKYCLHGSVIFLTENYLDKFMGLYGGTFLYYEEVILGIIFEKAGLDMLYIPNFSIYHKEDQSSLQSFNNDDLVRRRYLLQSIWSSMRIYRSSIDNLSNIIENSIKEKL
;
A
#
# COMPACT_ATOMS: atom_id res chain seq x y z
N MET A 1 18.93 -28.66 13.90
CA MET A 1 18.95 -27.18 13.92
C MET A 1 18.53 -26.49 12.61
N ILE A 2 18.71 -27.08 11.42
CA ILE A 2 18.36 -26.42 10.13
C ILE A 2 16.84 -26.50 9.80
N ILE A 3 16.19 -27.63 10.13
CA ILE A 3 14.76 -27.86 9.85
C ILE A 3 13.86 -26.90 10.66
N THR A 4 14.25 -26.59 11.89
CA THR A 4 13.58 -25.62 12.77
C THR A 4 13.68 -24.18 12.23
N LEU A 5 14.77 -23.83 11.55
CA LEU A 5 14.96 -22.50 10.96
C LEU A 5 14.06 -22.29 9.72
N LEU A 6 13.92 -23.31 8.88
CA LEU A 6 13.03 -23.31 7.71
C LEU A 6 11.54 -23.31 8.09
N ALA A 7 11.17 -24.04 9.15
CA ALA A 7 9.81 -24.01 9.68
C ALA A 7 9.49 -22.64 10.30
N PHE A 8 10.44 -22.04 11.02
CA PHE A 8 10.31 -20.69 11.57
C PHE A 8 10.21 -19.63 10.47
N SER A 9 10.99 -19.76 9.38
CA SER A 9 10.90 -18.85 8.23
C SER A 9 9.57 -18.97 7.49
N LYS A 10 9.03 -20.19 7.31
CA LYS A 10 7.70 -20.43 6.74
C LYS A 10 6.57 -19.91 7.65
N ALA A 11 6.65 -20.12 8.95
CA ALA A 11 5.67 -19.59 9.90
C ALA A 11 5.71 -18.05 9.96
N PHE A 12 6.91 -17.46 9.95
CA PHE A 12 7.10 -16.02 9.96
C PHE A 12 6.61 -15.36 8.66
N THR A 13 6.88 -15.99 7.50
CA THR A 13 6.32 -15.54 6.21
C THR A 13 4.81 -15.70 6.15
N LEU A 14 4.24 -16.76 6.73
CA LEU A 14 2.79 -16.94 6.83
C LEU A 14 2.13 -15.89 7.72
N PHE A 15 2.75 -15.56 8.86
CA PHE A 15 2.28 -14.52 9.78
C PHE A 15 2.32 -13.14 9.14
N LYS A 16 3.44 -12.81 8.48
CA LYS A 16 3.60 -11.62 7.65
C LYS A 16 2.52 -11.52 6.57
N ARG A 17 2.27 -12.63 5.86
CA ARG A 17 1.23 -12.71 4.84
C ARG A 17 -0.16 -12.51 5.44
N ARG A 18 -0.45 -13.07 6.62
CA ARG A 18 -1.74 -12.91 7.29
C ARG A 18 -2.01 -11.47 7.73
N TYR A 19 -1.02 -10.80 8.34
CA TYR A 19 -1.18 -9.41 8.76
C TYR A 19 -1.29 -8.45 7.57
N LEU A 20 -0.42 -8.59 6.57
CA LEU A 20 -0.52 -7.79 5.34
C LEU A 20 -1.80 -8.10 4.57
N SER A 21 -2.29 -9.35 4.60
CA SER A 21 -3.58 -9.68 4.01
C SER A 21 -4.75 -9.05 4.74
N SER A 22 -4.65 -8.81 6.05
CA SER A 22 -5.68 -8.08 6.79
C SER A 22 -5.72 -6.61 6.37
N TRP A 23 -4.54 -6.01 6.17
CA TRP A 23 -4.40 -4.65 5.65
C TRP A 23 -4.92 -4.54 4.22
N ALA A 24 -4.46 -5.41 3.32
CA ALA A 24 -4.95 -5.47 1.95
C ALA A 24 -6.47 -5.71 1.91
N LYS A 25 -7.00 -6.56 2.80
CA LYS A 25 -8.46 -6.76 2.94
C LYS A 25 -9.18 -5.51 3.41
N LYS A 26 -8.58 -4.74 4.34
CA LYS A 26 -9.14 -3.47 4.84
C LYS A 26 -9.12 -2.38 3.76
N VAL A 27 -8.08 -2.35 2.92
CA VAL A 27 -7.96 -1.44 1.77
C VAL A 27 -8.96 -1.79 0.67
N ASN A 28 -9.14 -3.09 0.41
CA ASN A 28 -10.09 -3.59 -0.58
C ASN A 28 -11.53 -3.72 -0.03
N ASP A 29 -11.83 -3.16 1.15
CA ASP A 29 -13.18 -3.14 1.70
C ASP A 29 -13.91 -1.89 1.21
N PHE A 30 -14.66 -2.05 0.12
CA PHE A 30 -15.49 -1.01 -0.49
C PHE A 30 -16.82 -0.78 0.23
N SER A 31 -17.08 -1.45 1.36
CA SER A 31 -18.34 -1.24 2.06
C SER A 31 -18.39 0.17 2.66
N ALA A 32 -19.56 0.79 2.55
CA ALA A 32 -19.81 2.10 3.15
C ALA A 32 -19.47 2.07 4.66
N PRO A 33 -19.07 3.21 5.23
CA PRO A 33 -18.93 3.42 6.68
C PRO A 33 -19.96 2.64 7.50
N ARG A 34 -19.50 1.66 8.29
CA ARG A 34 -20.40 0.91 9.18
C ARG A 34 -20.66 1.63 10.50
N TYR A 35 -19.77 2.55 10.88
CA TYR A 35 -19.84 3.35 12.11
C TYR A 35 -19.15 4.70 11.94
N ASN A 36 -19.61 5.70 12.70
CA ASN A 36 -18.93 6.99 12.82
C ASN A 36 -17.51 6.76 13.36
N ASN A 37 -16.50 7.31 12.68
CA ASN A 37 -15.06 7.22 12.99
C ASN A 37 -14.36 5.90 12.63
N GLN A 38 -14.93 5.03 11.78
CA GLN A 38 -14.16 3.92 11.24
C GLN A 38 -12.98 4.46 10.42
N LYS A 39 -11.75 4.06 10.78
CA LYS A 39 -10.57 4.37 9.96
C LYS A 39 -10.58 3.47 8.73
N TYR A 40 -10.84 4.03 7.57
CA TYR A 40 -10.76 3.32 6.29
C TYR A 40 -9.36 3.46 5.71
N CYS A 41 -9.01 2.54 4.82
CA CYS A 41 -7.95 2.79 3.88
C CYS A 41 -8.63 2.94 2.53
N LEU A 42 -8.49 4.11 1.91
CA LEU A 42 -9.13 4.38 0.63
C LEU A 42 -8.43 3.59 -0.47
N HIS A 43 -9.22 3.03 -1.35
CA HIS A 43 -8.78 2.46 -2.61
C HIS A 43 -9.48 3.20 -3.74
N GLY A 44 -8.80 3.41 -4.86
CA GLY A 44 -9.42 4.06 -6.02
C GLY A 44 -8.42 4.72 -6.95
N SER A 45 -8.92 5.17 -8.09
CA SER A 45 -8.13 5.85 -9.13
C SER A 45 -7.81 7.30 -8.82
N VAL A 46 -8.51 7.90 -7.86
CA VAL A 46 -8.38 9.31 -7.52
C VAL A 46 -8.27 9.44 -6.01
N ILE A 47 -7.17 10.04 -5.58
CA ILE A 47 -6.88 10.36 -4.18
C ILE A 47 -6.53 11.84 -4.14
N PHE A 48 -7.18 12.58 -3.25
CA PHE A 48 -6.87 13.98 -2.99
C PHE A 48 -6.08 14.07 -1.68
N LEU A 49 -4.81 14.50 -1.76
CA LEU A 49 -3.94 14.66 -0.60
C LEU A 49 -3.99 16.11 -0.12
N THR A 50 -4.28 16.30 1.17
CA THR A 50 -4.33 17.61 1.82
C THR A 50 -2.95 18.04 2.32
N GLU A 51 -2.81 19.34 2.61
CA GLU A 51 -1.55 19.96 3.06
C GLU A 51 -0.93 19.24 4.26
N ASN A 52 -1.73 18.82 5.25
CA ASN A 52 -1.26 18.07 6.42
C ASN A 52 -0.47 16.78 6.09
N TYR A 53 -0.69 16.18 4.92
CA TYR A 53 0.10 15.07 4.40
C TYR A 53 1.34 15.58 3.66
N LEU A 54 1.15 16.54 2.75
CA LEU A 54 2.21 17.05 1.88
C LEU A 54 3.30 17.82 2.66
N ASP A 55 2.95 18.39 3.82
CA ASP A 55 3.89 18.99 4.76
C ASP A 55 4.85 17.97 5.38
N LYS A 56 4.47 16.68 5.37
CA LYS A 56 5.26 15.57 5.95
C LYS A 56 5.96 14.72 4.88
N PHE A 57 5.40 14.63 3.68
CA PHE A 57 5.86 13.68 2.65
C PHE A 57 5.79 14.30 1.25
N MET A 58 6.84 14.08 0.44
CA MET A 58 6.99 14.59 -0.93
C MET A 58 6.10 13.86 -1.98
N GLY A 59 4.95 13.33 -1.57
CA GLY A 59 4.03 12.55 -2.41
C GLY A 59 3.96 11.07 -2.03
N LEU A 60 3.49 10.24 -2.98
CA LEU A 60 3.31 8.80 -2.77
C LEU A 60 4.64 8.04 -2.76
N TYR A 61 4.67 6.89 -2.09
CA TYR A 61 5.84 6.02 -2.11
C TYR A 61 6.13 5.50 -3.53
N GLY A 62 7.31 5.81 -4.05
CA GLY A 62 7.70 5.49 -5.41
C GLY A 62 8.12 4.03 -5.63
N GLY A 63 8.35 3.23 -4.58
CA GLY A 63 8.92 1.88 -4.70
C GLY A 63 7.95 0.75 -5.08
N THR A 64 6.78 1.05 -5.62
CA THR A 64 5.82 0.08 -6.17
C THR A 64 5.46 0.40 -7.61
N PHE A 65 4.71 -0.50 -8.26
CA PHE A 65 4.14 -0.26 -9.58
C PHE A 65 2.89 -1.11 -9.76
N LEU A 66 1.74 -0.45 -9.89
CA LEU A 66 0.38 -0.99 -10.07
C LEU A 66 -0.15 -1.88 -8.94
N TYR A 67 0.65 -2.14 -7.90
CA TYR A 67 0.28 -3.02 -6.81
C TYR A 67 0.68 -2.41 -5.47
N TYR A 68 -0.24 -2.49 -4.50
CA TYR A 68 -0.04 -2.11 -3.09
C TYR A 68 0.20 -0.62 -2.82
N GLU A 69 0.06 0.28 -3.80
CA GLU A 69 0.17 1.72 -3.60
C GLU A 69 -0.71 2.20 -2.44
N GLU A 70 -1.98 1.83 -2.44
CA GLU A 70 -2.95 2.27 -1.44
C GLU A 70 -2.74 1.58 -0.10
N VAL A 71 -2.28 0.33 -0.11
CA VAL A 71 -1.88 -0.38 1.12
C VAL A 71 -0.73 0.34 1.80
N ILE A 72 0.29 0.75 1.03
CA ILE A 72 1.43 1.50 1.54
C ILE A 72 1.00 2.89 2.02
N LEU A 73 0.17 3.58 1.25
CA LEU A 73 -0.36 4.88 1.62
C LEU A 73 -1.11 4.82 2.95
N GLY A 74 -1.94 3.80 3.14
CA GLY A 74 -2.65 3.57 4.39
C GLY A 74 -1.70 3.35 5.57
N ILE A 75 -0.65 2.54 5.39
CA ILE A 75 0.37 2.32 6.44
C ILE A 75 1.04 3.65 6.81
N ILE A 76 1.34 4.50 5.82
CA ILE A 76 1.94 5.83 6.05
C ILE A 76 0.99 6.71 6.86
N PHE A 77 -0.29 6.76 6.49
CA PHE A 77 -1.31 7.55 7.20
C PHE A 77 -1.47 7.09 8.65
N GLU A 78 -1.59 5.78 8.89
CA GLU A 78 -1.71 5.24 10.24
C GLU A 78 -0.50 5.63 11.11
N LYS A 79 0.71 5.49 10.56
CA LYS A 79 1.95 5.83 11.28
C LYS A 79 2.11 7.33 11.51
N ALA A 80 1.57 8.17 10.61
CA ALA A 80 1.61 9.62 10.72
C ALA A 80 0.46 10.19 11.58
N GLY A 81 -0.46 9.34 12.07
CA GLY A 81 -1.65 9.77 12.81
C GLY A 81 -2.65 10.54 11.94
N LEU A 82 -2.64 10.30 10.63
CA LEU A 82 -3.55 10.92 9.66
C LEU A 82 -4.74 10.01 9.38
N ASP A 83 -5.83 10.61 8.91
CA ASP A 83 -7.06 9.90 8.54
C ASP A 83 -7.32 9.99 7.04
N MET A 84 -7.92 8.94 6.49
CA MET A 84 -8.42 8.90 5.12
C MET A 84 -9.95 9.03 5.13
N LEU A 85 -10.50 9.95 4.34
CA LEU A 85 -11.92 10.29 4.33
C LEU A 85 -12.57 9.92 2.99
N TYR A 86 -13.68 9.18 3.05
CA TYR A 86 -14.51 8.87 1.89
C TYR A 86 -15.66 9.90 1.76
N ILE A 87 -15.86 10.45 0.56
CA ILE A 87 -16.93 11.41 0.27
C ILE A 87 -18.02 10.70 -0.56
N PRO A 88 -19.14 10.28 0.05
CA PRO A 88 -20.14 9.44 -0.63
C PRO A 88 -20.91 10.17 -1.74
N ASN A 89 -20.98 11.50 -1.67
CA ASN A 89 -21.72 12.32 -2.63
C ASN A 89 -20.90 12.64 -3.89
N PHE A 90 -19.68 12.11 -4.00
CA PHE A 90 -18.80 12.32 -5.13
C PHE A 90 -18.42 10.97 -5.73
N SER A 91 -18.69 10.78 -7.01
CA SER A 91 -18.36 9.57 -7.74
C SER A 91 -17.56 9.88 -8.99
N ILE A 92 -16.58 9.04 -9.28
CA ILE A 92 -15.79 9.09 -10.50
C ILE A 92 -15.91 7.72 -11.17
N TYR A 93 -16.18 7.72 -12.48
CA TYR A 93 -16.12 6.51 -13.28
C TYR A 93 -14.67 6.15 -13.57
N HIS A 94 -14.24 4.98 -13.13
CA HIS A 94 -12.92 4.44 -13.41
C HIS A 94 -13.03 3.22 -14.32
N LYS A 95 -12.24 3.21 -15.40
CA LYS A 95 -12.13 2.03 -16.27
C LYS A 95 -11.04 1.12 -15.69
N GLU A 96 -11.45 0.27 -14.76
CA GLU A 96 -10.56 -0.65 -14.04
C GLU A 96 -9.77 -1.60 -14.98
N ASP A 97 -8.68 -2.15 -14.47
CA ASP A 97 -7.80 -3.16 -15.08
C ASP A 97 -7.08 -2.81 -16.39
N GLN A 98 -7.30 -1.63 -16.97
CA GLN A 98 -6.65 -1.26 -18.24
C GLN A 98 -5.12 -1.12 -18.09
N SER A 99 -4.66 -0.48 -17.01
CA SER A 99 -3.23 -0.23 -16.79
C SER A 99 -2.44 -1.53 -16.62
N SER A 100 -3.00 -2.51 -15.91
CA SER A 100 -2.35 -3.82 -15.69
C SER A 100 -2.24 -4.63 -16.97
N LEU A 101 -3.30 -4.68 -17.77
CA LEU A 101 -3.31 -5.40 -19.06
C LEU A 101 -2.27 -4.82 -20.03
N GLN A 102 -2.19 -3.49 -20.09
CA GLN A 102 -1.29 -2.80 -21.01
C GLN A 102 0.18 -2.82 -20.57
N SER A 103 0.47 -2.84 -19.26
CA SER A 103 1.84 -2.67 -18.75
C SER A 103 2.70 -3.93 -18.82
N PHE A 104 2.09 -5.12 -18.86
CA PHE A 104 2.83 -6.38 -18.75
C PHE A 104 2.68 -7.31 -19.96
N ASN A 105 2.02 -6.89 -21.04
CA ASN A 105 1.72 -7.75 -22.19
C ASN A 105 1.07 -9.10 -21.80
N ASN A 106 0.26 -9.10 -20.73
CA ASN A 106 -0.31 -10.30 -20.11
C ASN A 106 0.72 -11.36 -19.62
N ASP A 107 1.97 -10.96 -19.34
CA ASP A 107 2.96 -11.85 -18.73
C ASP A 107 2.72 -11.99 -17.21
N ASP A 108 2.25 -13.17 -16.82
CA ASP A 108 1.97 -13.53 -15.44
C ASP A 108 3.20 -13.55 -14.53
N LEU A 109 4.39 -13.88 -15.06
CA LEU A 109 5.63 -13.91 -14.28
C LEU A 109 6.10 -12.50 -13.95
N VAL A 110 6.04 -11.59 -14.93
CA VAL A 110 6.35 -10.17 -14.74
C VAL A 110 5.37 -9.57 -13.74
N ARG A 111 4.07 -9.80 -13.92
CA ARG A 111 3.04 -9.36 -12.97
C ARG A 111 3.32 -9.83 -11.55
N ARG A 112 3.62 -11.12 -11.38
CA ARG A 112 3.93 -11.73 -10.08
C ARG A 112 5.19 -11.12 -9.45
N ARG A 113 6.20 -10.77 -10.25
CA ARG A 113 7.41 -10.10 -9.76
C ARG A 113 7.09 -8.73 -9.16
N TYR A 114 6.34 -7.89 -9.87
CA TYR A 114 5.94 -6.57 -9.36
C TYR A 114 5.06 -6.66 -8.11
N LEU A 115 4.14 -7.63 -8.08
CA LEU A 115 3.33 -7.91 -6.89
C LEU A 115 4.21 -8.26 -5.68
N LEU A 116 5.15 -9.20 -5.84
CA LEU A 116 6.05 -9.61 -4.75
C LEU A 116 6.97 -8.48 -4.29
N GLN A 117 7.49 -7.69 -5.23
CA GLN A 117 8.28 -6.50 -4.92
C GLN A 117 7.47 -5.50 -4.09
N SER A 118 6.20 -5.28 -4.43
CA SER A 118 5.34 -4.34 -3.74
C SER A 118 4.90 -4.83 -2.35
N ILE A 119 4.71 -6.14 -2.18
CA ILE A 119 4.54 -6.78 -0.87
C ILE A 119 5.79 -6.57 0.00
N TRP A 120 6.99 -6.69 -0.57
CA TRP A 120 8.22 -6.46 0.18
C TRP A 120 8.40 -4.99 0.57
N SER A 121 8.13 -4.07 -0.37
CA SER A 121 8.10 -2.63 -0.13
C SER A 121 7.14 -2.26 1.01
N SER A 122 5.89 -2.76 0.98
CA SER A 122 4.92 -2.45 2.04
C SER A 122 5.37 -2.95 3.41
N MET A 123 6.04 -4.11 3.46
CA MET A 123 6.65 -4.60 4.69
C MET A 123 7.80 -3.73 5.18
N ARG A 124 8.64 -3.22 4.26
CA ARG A 124 9.73 -2.29 4.59
C ARG A 124 9.17 -1.02 5.21
N ILE A 125 8.14 -0.43 4.61
CA ILE A 125 7.45 0.76 5.12
C ILE A 125 6.81 0.49 6.48
N TYR A 126 6.08 -0.62 6.62
CA TYR A 126 5.46 -1.00 7.90
C TYR A 126 6.46 -1.10 9.05
N ARG A 127 7.66 -1.64 8.80
CA ARG A 127 8.70 -1.82 9.82
C ARG A 127 9.52 -0.57 10.10
N SER A 128 9.43 0.45 9.27
CA SER A 128 10.21 1.69 9.46
C SER A 128 9.62 2.55 10.58
N SER A 129 10.46 3.35 11.26
CA SER A 129 9.97 4.36 12.20
C SER A 129 9.32 5.52 11.44
N ILE A 130 8.44 6.29 12.11
CA ILE A 130 7.81 7.47 11.49
C ILE A 130 8.86 8.51 11.06
N ASP A 131 9.91 8.71 11.85
CA ASP A 131 10.97 9.69 11.58
C ASP A 131 11.75 9.40 10.29
N ASN A 132 11.82 8.12 9.90
CA ASN A 132 12.53 7.70 8.69
C ASN A 132 11.65 7.69 7.44
N LEU A 133 10.32 7.83 7.58
CA LEU A 133 9.40 7.64 6.45
C LEU A 133 9.59 8.70 5.36
N SER A 134 9.79 9.97 5.72
CA SER A 134 10.00 11.05 4.74
C SER A 134 11.18 10.75 3.83
N ASN A 135 12.33 10.42 4.42
CA ASN A 135 13.56 10.06 3.70
C ASN A 135 13.35 8.83 2.81
N ILE A 136 12.67 7.79 3.30
CA ILE A 136 12.41 6.57 2.51
C ILE A 136 11.54 6.89 1.29
N ILE A 137 10.49 7.69 1.48
CA ILE A 137 9.57 8.08 0.39
C ILE A 137 10.32 8.94 -0.63
N GLU A 138 11.03 9.97 -0.17
CA GLU A 138 11.78 10.87 -1.04
C GLU A 138 12.82 10.12 -1.89
N ASN A 139 13.61 9.24 -1.26
CA ASN A 139 14.60 8.44 -1.98
C ASN A 139 13.93 7.48 -2.98
N SER A 140 12.78 6.88 -2.62
CA SER A 140 12.05 5.99 -3.53
C SER A 140 11.51 6.68 -4.79
N ILE A 141 11.28 8.00 -4.72
CA ILE A 141 10.88 8.82 -5.87
C ILE A 141 12.13 9.17 -6.71
N LYS A 142 13.21 9.63 -6.05
CA LYS A 142 14.46 10.01 -6.72
C LYS A 142 15.12 8.86 -7.48
N GLU A 143 15.03 7.62 -6.98
CA GLU A 143 15.56 6.44 -7.68
C GLU A 143 14.86 6.15 -9.02
N LYS A 144 13.70 6.77 -9.29
CA LYS A 144 12.89 6.57 -10.49
C LYS A 144 12.90 7.75 -11.47
N LEU A 145 13.48 8.89 -11.09
CA LEU A 145 13.63 10.09 -11.92
C LEU A 145 15.02 10.10 -12.59
#